data_AF-A0AAX2ZFZ2-F1
#
_entry.id   AF-A0AAX2ZFZ2-F1
#
_cell.length_a   1.000
_cell.length_b   1.000
_cell.length_c   1.000
_cell.angle_alpha   90.00
_cell.angle_beta   90.00
_cell.angle_gamma   90.00
#
_symmetry.space_group_name_H-M   'P 1'
#
loop_
_entity.id
_entity.type
_entity.pdbx_description
1 polymer ?
#
loop_
_entity_poly.entity_id
_entity_poly.type
_entity_poly.pdbx_seq_one_letter_code
_entity_poly.pdbx_strand_id
1 'polypeptide(L)' 'MRVSLRKMRQRAGLTQKELAERCNVTQSFISQLENNSFNVTIKQVIELAKALRVTPIRVAEYFIHEELKQQSNKKE' A
#
# COMPACT_ATOMS: atom_id res chain seq x y z
N MET A 1 10.88 -2.10 12.85
CA MET A 1 9.79 -1.11 12.66
C MET A 1 8.76 -1.70 11.71
N ARG A 2 7.47 -1.79 12.07
CA ARG A 2 6.45 -2.28 11.12
C ARG A 2 6.18 -1.23 10.03
N VAL A 3 6.44 -1.57 8.78
CA VAL A 3 6.05 -0.78 7.59
C VAL A 3 4.54 -0.87 7.42
N SER A 4 3.87 0.23 7.10
CA SER A 4 2.41 0.28 6.97
C SER A 4 2.02 1.34 5.94
N LEU A 5 1.23 0.93 4.94
CA LEU A 5 0.68 1.84 3.92
C LEU A 5 -0.17 2.94 4.55
N ARG A 6 -1.01 2.61 5.52
CA ARG A 6 -1.82 3.57 6.29
C ARG A 6 -0.95 4.63 6.96
N LYS A 7 0.17 4.25 7.58
CA LYS A 7 1.09 5.20 8.21
C LYS A 7 1.79 6.09 7.17
N MET A 8 2.14 5.54 6.01
CA MET A 8 2.69 6.32 4.90
C MET A 8 1.68 7.36 4.42
N ARG A 9 0.42 6.97 4.22
CA ARG A 9 -0.68 7.88 3.85
C ARG A 9 -0.92 8.98 4.88
N GLN A 10 -0.98 8.63 6.16
CA GLN A 10 -1.18 9.60 7.25
C GLN A 10 -0.03 10.62 7.32
N ARG A 11 1.22 10.18 7.13
CA ARG A 11 2.38 11.09 7.06
C ARG A 11 2.35 12.00 5.84
N ALA A 12 1.76 11.55 4.75
CA ALA A 12 1.52 12.38 3.57
C ALA A 12 0.33 13.35 3.74
N GLY A 13 -0.38 13.30 4.88
CA GLY A 13 -1.52 14.17 5.18
C GLY A 13 -2.76 13.86 4.34
N LEU A 14 -2.92 12.61 3.89
CA LEU A 14 -3.99 12.22 2.97
C LEU A 14 -5.06 11.37 3.65
N THR A 15 -6.32 11.59 3.29
CA THR A 15 -7.41 10.64 3.46
C THR A 15 -7.29 9.50 2.45
N GLN A 16 -7.99 8.38 2.68
CA GLN A 16 -8.02 7.28 1.70
C GLN A 16 -8.62 7.72 0.36
N LYS A 17 -9.60 8.63 0.39
CA LYS A 17 -10.23 9.20 -0.82
C LYS A 17 -9.23 10.03 -1.63
N GLU A 18 -8.47 10.92 -0.99
CA GLU A 18 -7.47 11.74 -1.69
C GLU A 18 -6.32 10.90 -2.24
N LEU A 19 -5.88 9.85 -1.53
CA LEU A 19 -4.89 8.92 -2.07
C LEU A 19 -5.44 8.17 -3.30
N ALA A 20 -6.70 7.76 -3.25
CA ALA A 20 -7.36 7.06 -4.35
C ALA A 20 -7.45 7.93 -5.61
N GLU A 21 -7.87 9.19 -5.44
CA GLU A 21 -7.93 10.18 -6.53
C GLU A 21 -6.55 10.40 -7.16
N ARG A 22 -5.49 10.54 -6.36
CA ARG A 22 -4.11 10.69 -6.86
C ARG A 22 -3.58 9.48 -7.61
N CYS A 23 -4.03 8.28 -7.23
CA CYS A 23 -3.62 7.04 -7.87
C CYS A 23 -4.57 6.61 -9.01
N ASN A 24 -5.62 7.38 -9.29
CA ASN A 24 -6.70 7.04 -10.23
C ASN A 24 -7.32 5.65 -9.95
N VAL A 25 -7.68 5.41 -8.68
CA VAL A 25 -8.33 4.18 -8.20
C VAL A 25 -9.50 4.52 -7.29
N THR A 26 -10.26 3.52 -6.84
CA THR A 26 -11.35 3.73 -5.88
C THR A 26 -10.85 3.85 -4.45
N GLN A 27 -11.58 4.57 -3.59
CA GLN A 27 -11.29 4.62 -2.16
C GLN A 27 -11.41 3.23 -1.51
N SER A 28 -12.33 2.39 -1.99
CA SER A 28 -12.44 1.00 -1.56
C SER A 28 -11.18 0.19 -1.86
N PHE A 29 -10.55 0.41 -3.01
CA PHE A 29 -9.28 -0.22 -3.38
C PHE A 29 -8.15 0.22 -2.45
N ILE A 30 -8.05 1.51 -2.10
CA ILE A 30 -7.08 1.97 -1.10
C ILE A 30 -7.33 1.34 0.28
N SER A 31 -8.59 1.30 0.73
CA SER A 31 -8.95 0.64 1.99
C SER A 31 -8.57 -0.84 2.00
N GLN A 32 -8.78 -1.51 0.86
CA GLN A 32 -8.34 -2.87 0.61
C GLN A 32 -6.83 -2.98 0.75
N LEU A 33 -6.02 -2.19 0.04
CA LEU A 33 -4.56 -2.23 0.14
C LEU A 33 -4.01 -1.97 1.56
N GLU A 34 -4.72 -1.19 2.37
CA GLU A 34 -4.33 -0.89 3.76
C GLU A 34 -4.65 -2.01 4.75
N ASN A 35 -5.59 -2.91 4.43
CA ASN A 35 -6.11 -3.92 5.37
C ASN A 35 -5.93 -5.36 4.87
N ASN A 36 -5.90 -5.57 3.56
CA ASN A 36 -5.89 -6.84 2.87
C ASN A 36 -4.77 -6.78 1.82
N SER A 37 -3.77 -7.67 1.92
CA SER A 37 -2.73 -7.75 0.89
C SER A 37 -3.27 -8.43 -0.36
N PHE A 38 -3.16 -7.73 -1.50
CA PHE A 38 -3.55 -8.16 -2.84
C PHE A 38 -2.33 -8.09 -3.77
N ASN A 39 -2.43 -8.77 -4.93
CA ASN A 39 -1.48 -8.61 -6.02
C ASN A 39 -1.52 -7.17 -6.55
N VAL A 40 -0.55 -6.36 -6.12
CA VAL A 40 -0.26 -5.06 -6.72
C VAL A 40 0.73 -5.22 -7.86
N THR A 41 0.47 -4.50 -8.94
CA THR A 41 1.42 -4.38 -10.04
C THR A 41 2.55 -3.41 -9.67
N ILE A 42 3.71 -3.55 -10.31
CA ILE A 42 4.82 -2.59 -10.17
C ILE A 42 4.37 -1.17 -10.54
N LYS A 43 3.47 -1.02 -11.53
CA LYS A 43 2.87 0.27 -11.89
C LYS A 43 2.12 0.88 -10.70
N GLN A 44 1.28 0.11 -10.00
CA GLN A 44 0.57 0.59 -8.81
C GLN A 44 1.53 0.96 -7.68
N VAL A 45 2.61 0.20 -7.47
CA VAL A 45 3.66 0.55 -6.49
C VAL A 45 4.27 1.91 -6.81
N ILE A 46 4.59 2.18 -8.08
CA ILE A 46 5.15 3.46 -8.53
C ILE A 46 4.15 4.61 -8.32
N GLU A 47 2.88 4.42 -8.70
CA GLU A 47 1.85 5.46 -8.54
C GLU A 47 1.57 5.77 -7.06
N LEU A 48 1.49 4.75 -6.21
CA LEU A 48 1.37 4.91 -4.75
C LEU A 48 2.56 5.68 -4.19
N ALA A 49 3.79 5.34 -4.60
CA ALA A 49 5.00 5.99 -4.12
C ALA A 49 5.03 7.49 -4.49
N LYS A 50 4.64 7.83 -5.73
CA LYS A 50 4.48 9.22 -6.17
C LYS A 50 3.45 9.96 -5.34
N ALA A 51 2.25 9.39 -5.17
CA ALA A 51 1.16 10.03 -4.43
C ALA A 51 1.50 10.26 -2.95
N LEU A 52 2.26 9.32 -2.35
CA LEU A 52 2.71 9.32 -0.96
C LEU A 52 4.01 10.09 -0.73
N ARG A 53 4.70 10.55 -1.79
CA ARG A 53 6.00 11.23 -1.74
C ARG A 53 7.07 10.41 -1.01
N VAL A 54 7.14 9.12 -1.31
CA VAL A 54 8.15 8.18 -0.79
C VAL A 54 8.81 7.41 -1.94
N THR A 55 9.86 6.64 -1.64
CA THR A 55 10.48 5.78 -2.65
C THR A 55 9.60 4.57 -2.98
N PRO A 56 9.58 4.09 -4.24
CA PRO A 56 8.90 2.85 -4.61
C PRO A 56 9.35 1.64 -3.77
N ILE A 57 10.63 1.60 -3.39
CA ILE A 57 11.18 0.55 -2.51
C ILE A 57 10.43 0.49 -1.19
N ARG A 58 10.11 1.64 -0.58
CA ARG A 58 9.42 1.68 0.71
C ARG A 58 7.96 1.21 0.62
N VAL A 59 7.32 1.44 -0.53
CA VAL A 59 5.98 0.91 -0.81
C VAL A 59 6.05 -0.59 -1.09
N ALA A 60 7.04 -1.04 -1.87
CA ALA A 60 7.27 -2.45 -2.15
C ALA A 60 7.59 -3.25 -0.87
N GLU A 61 8.39 -2.70 0.04
CA GLU A 61 8.73 -3.28 1.35
C GLU A 61 7.45 -3.65 2.13
N TYR A 62 6.44 -2.77 2.14
CA TYR A 62 5.15 -3.08 2.75
C TYR A 62 4.49 -4.30 2.11
N PHE A 63 4.33 -4.31 0.78
CA PHE A 63 3.64 -5.40 0.08
C PHE A 63 4.40 -6.73 0.18
N ILE A 64 5.74 -6.72 0.12
CA ILE A 64 6.58 -7.90 0.33
C ILE A 64 6.36 -8.46 1.74
N HIS A 65 6.34 -7.60 2.78
CA HIS A 65 6.10 -8.05 4.14
C HIS A 65 4.71 -8.66 4.34
N GLU A 66 3.67 -8.09 3.74
CA GLU A 66 2.32 -8.63 3.84
C GLU A 66 2.17 -9.96 3.07
N GLU A 67 2.78 -10.08 1.89
CA GLU A 67 2.80 -11.32 1.11
C GLU A 67 3.50 -12.47 1.89
N LEU A 68 4.67 -12.20 2.49
CA LEU A 68 5.39 -13.19 3.30
C LEU A 68 4.57 -13.66 4.51
N LYS A 69 3.84 -12.76 5.19
CA LYS A 69 2.95 -13.14 6.30
C LYS A 69 1.83 -14.06 5.85
N GLN A 70 1.21 -13.79 4.70
CA GLN A 70 0.14 -14.63 4.18
C GLN A 70 0.62 -16.05 3.86
N GLN A 71 1.86 -16.19 3.37
CA GLN A 71 2.45 -17.51 3.11
C GLN A 71 2.74 -18.27 4.41
N SER A 72 3.13 -17.59 5.48
CA SER A 72 3.28 -18.21 6.80
C SER A 72 1.95 -18.72 7.36
N ASN A 73 0.86 -17.97 7.19
CA ASN A 73 -0.47 -18.34 7.70
C ASN A 73 -1.18 -19.42 6.88
N LYS A 74 -0.72 -19.73 5.66
CA LYS A 74 -1.27 -20.81 4.81
C LYS A 74 -0.67 -22.20 5.11
N LYS A 75 0.32 -22.28 6.01
CA LYS A 75 1.02 -23.54 6.36
C LYS A 75 0.45 -24.24 7.59
N GLU A 76 -0.59 -23.69 8.21
CA GLU A 76 -1.42 -24.32 9.24
C GLU A 76 -2.77 -24.73 8.62
#